data_AF-A0A7C3XM91-F1
#
_entry.id   AF-A0A7C3XM91-F1
#
_cell.length_a   1.000
_cell.length_b   1.000
_cell.length_c   1.000
_cell.angle_alpha   90.00
_cell.angle_beta   90.00
_cell.angle_gamma   90.00
#
_symmetry.space_group_name_H-M   'P 1'
#
loop_
_entity.id
_entity.type
_entity.pdbx_description
1 polymer ?
#
loop_
_entity_poly.entity_id
_entity_poly.type
_entity_poly.pdbx_seq_one_letter_code
_entity_poly.pdbx_strand_id
1 'polypeptide(L)'
;MRTKALLLISGGLDSAVAAKVVLQQGIGLEALNFVSPFCQCRKGCGDLAKLAEELGIKLHIVPLFEEYLEIVKNPKHGYGSNLNPCIDCRILMFKKAKAFMEKIGASFLVTGEVLGQRPMSQRMEALRLIEKESDLEGLVLRPLSAKFLPPTRAEKEGWIDRELLLSIKGRSRKKQYELAKTYRISSFSCPSGGCLLTDPGFSKRLRDLLKHCSDPTLNDIELLKLGRHFRLSFEAKLVVGRNREENEKIRKLCRSGDLLFEVPSFSCPVSIARGSMSEEDILTSARIEARYSDAPKDGSVEVKCSTFDGKVVTLNVRPASEKELLALMIC
;
A
#
# COMPACT_ATOMS: atom_id res chain seq x y z
N MET A 1 30.01 -24.63 2.13
CA MET A 1 29.17 -23.43 2.41
C MET A 1 27.72 -23.84 2.36
N ARG A 2 26.88 -23.40 3.32
CA ARG A 2 25.44 -23.67 3.31
C ARG A 2 24.79 -22.76 2.26
N THR A 3 24.09 -23.33 1.28
CA THR A 3 23.40 -22.56 0.22
C THR A 3 22.43 -21.55 0.84
N LYS A 4 22.46 -20.31 0.34
CA LYS A 4 21.65 -19.20 0.83
C LYS A 4 20.66 -18.77 -0.26
N ALA A 5 19.43 -18.43 0.14
CA ALA A 5 18.43 -17.82 -0.74
C ALA A 5 17.82 -16.56 -0.11
N LEU A 6 17.28 -15.70 -0.97
CA LEU A 6 16.58 -14.48 -0.56
C LEU A 6 15.07 -14.67 -0.69
N LEU A 7 14.34 -14.59 0.41
CA LEU A 7 12.88 -14.68 0.44
C LEU A 7 12.25 -13.29 0.25
N LEU A 8 11.39 -13.14 -0.75
CA LEU A 8 10.46 -12.01 -0.81
C LEU A 8 9.27 -12.24 0.11
N ILE A 9 9.33 -11.63 1.29
CA ILE A 9 8.35 -11.81 2.36
C ILE A 9 7.33 -10.68 2.34
N SER A 10 6.04 -11.01 2.37
CA SER A 10 4.95 -10.01 2.39
C SER A 10 4.30 -9.87 3.77
N GLY A 11 4.69 -10.69 4.74
CA GLY A 11 4.02 -10.80 6.04
C GLY A 11 2.73 -11.62 5.98
N GLY A 12 2.36 -12.16 4.82
CA GLY A 12 1.19 -13.00 4.64
C GLY A 12 1.47 -14.50 4.78
N LEU A 13 0.39 -15.27 4.90
CA LEU A 13 0.38 -16.73 5.01
C LEU A 13 1.25 -17.43 3.95
N ASP A 14 1.10 -17.06 2.68
CA ASP A 14 1.74 -17.78 1.58
C ASP A 14 3.29 -17.66 1.65
N SER A 15 3.83 -16.47 1.94
CA SER A 15 5.28 -16.29 2.12
C SER A 15 5.81 -16.97 3.39
N ALA A 16 5.02 -17.04 4.45
CA ALA A 16 5.40 -17.71 5.69
C ALA A 16 5.55 -19.23 5.50
N VAL A 17 4.56 -19.86 4.85
CA VAL A 17 4.59 -21.30 4.54
C VAL A 17 5.75 -21.60 3.58
N ALA A 18 5.95 -20.78 2.54
CA ALA A 18 7.07 -20.94 1.62
C ALA A 18 8.43 -20.89 2.32
N ALA A 19 8.60 -19.99 3.30
CA ALA A 19 9.80 -19.90 4.11
C ALA A 19 10.07 -21.20 4.87
N LYS A 20 9.07 -21.74 5.58
CA LYS A 20 9.24 -23.00 6.34
C LYS A 20 9.56 -24.18 5.44
N VAL A 21 8.91 -24.31 4.27
CA VAL A 21 9.22 -25.37 3.29
C VAL A 21 10.70 -25.35 2.90
N VAL A 22 11.26 -24.16 2.64
CA VAL A 22 12.67 -24.04 2.22
C VAL A 22 13.63 -24.21 3.40
N LEU A 23 13.31 -23.68 4.60
CA LEU A 23 14.12 -23.86 5.81
C LEU A 23 14.25 -25.33 6.22
N GLN A 24 13.17 -26.12 6.06
CA GLN A 24 13.18 -27.56 6.36
C GLN A 24 14.13 -28.36 5.46
N GLN A 25 14.48 -27.82 4.28
CA GLN A 25 15.48 -28.41 3.39
C GLN A 25 16.92 -27.95 3.69
N GLY A 26 17.13 -27.24 4.80
CA GLY A 26 18.46 -26.83 5.22
C GLY A 26 19.04 -25.61 4.49
N ILE A 27 18.25 -24.89 3.68
CA ILE A 27 18.70 -23.66 3.03
C ILE A 27 18.73 -22.48 4.01
N GLY A 28 19.79 -21.68 3.98
CA GLY A 28 19.85 -20.42 4.72
C GLY A 28 18.95 -19.37 4.05
N LEU A 29 18.10 -18.70 4.82
CA LEU A 29 17.21 -17.65 4.31
C LEU A 29 17.47 -16.29 4.96
N GLU A 30 17.52 -15.26 4.12
CA GLU A 30 17.30 -13.88 4.52
C GLU A 30 16.02 -13.38 3.85
N ALA A 31 15.28 -12.50 4.51
CA ALA A 31 13.98 -12.01 4.07
C ALA A 31 14.08 -10.55 3.63
N LEU A 32 13.46 -10.21 2.51
CA LEU A 32 13.37 -8.85 1.99
C LEU A 32 11.89 -8.47 1.82
N ASN A 33 11.53 -7.33 2.38
CA ASN A 33 10.22 -6.72 2.22
C ASN A 33 10.37 -5.32 1.62
N PHE A 34 9.48 -4.99 0.68
CA PHE A 34 9.37 -3.65 0.13
C PHE A 34 8.15 -2.95 0.73
N VAL A 35 8.36 -1.76 1.28
CA VAL A 35 7.30 -0.95 1.89
C VAL A 35 6.86 0.13 0.93
N SER A 36 5.56 0.17 0.66
CA SER A 36 4.91 1.15 -0.20
C SER A 36 3.73 1.78 0.54
N PRO A 37 3.42 3.06 0.32
CA PRO A 37 2.25 3.69 0.94
C PRO A 37 0.93 3.11 0.44
N PHE A 38 0.93 2.31 -0.63
CA PHE A 38 -0.28 1.73 -1.20
C PHE A 38 -0.71 0.41 -0.54
N CYS A 39 0.05 -0.12 0.42
CA CYS A 39 -0.32 -1.31 1.18
C CYS A 39 -1.36 -0.97 2.26
N GLN A 40 -2.48 -1.73 2.35
CA GLN A 40 -3.52 -1.47 3.39
C GLN A 40 -3.23 -2.15 4.74
N CYS A 41 -1.99 -2.57 4.99
CA CYS A 41 -1.61 -3.22 6.25
C CYS A 41 -1.77 -2.22 7.42
N ARG A 42 -2.98 -2.18 8.03
CA ARG A 42 -3.37 -1.28 9.13
C ARG A 42 -2.51 -1.44 10.39
N LYS A 43 -1.83 -2.57 10.52
CA LYS A 43 -0.81 -2.85 11.54
C LYS A 43 0.51 -3.10 10.80
N GLY A 44 1.09 -2.00 10.32
CA GLY A 44 2.32 -2.02 9.53
C GLY A 44 3.44 -2.76 10.25
N CYS A 45 4.21 -3.55 9.50
CA CYS A 45 5.51 -4.15 9.83
C CYS A 45 5.69 -4.95 11.15
N GLY A 46 4.83 -4.80 12.16
CA GLY A 46 4.94 -5.45 13.46
C GLY A 46 4.69 -6.95 13.36
N ASP A 47 3.73 -7.37 12.53
CA ASP A 47 3.51 -8.79 12.23
C ASP A 47 4.67 -9.35 11.39
N LEU A 48 5.30 -8.52 10.55
CA LEU A 48 6.40 -8.94 9.70
C LEU A 48 7.70 -9.20 10.49
N ALA A 49 8.04 -8.32 11.43
CA ALA A 49 9.19 -8.51 12.31
C ALA A 49 9.02 -9.75 13.20
N LYS A 50 7.83 -9.92 13.80
CA LYS A 50 7.48 -11.13 14.58
C LYS A 50 7.54 -12.40 13.75
N LEU A 51 7.03 -12.36 12.51
CA LEU A 51 7.12 -13.49 11.59
C LEU A 51 8.57 -13.83 11.26
N ALA A 52 9.42 -12.84 10.99
CA ALA A 52 10.84 -13.07 10.72
C ALA A 52 11.55 -13.69 11.94
N GLU A 53 11.24 -13.22 13.15
CA GLU A 53 11.73 -13.77 14.41
C GLU A 53 11.26 -15.22 14.63
N GLU A 54 9.96 -15.50 14.47
CA GLU A 54 9.36 -16.85 14.55
C GLU A 54 9.96 -17.83 13.51
N LEU A 55 10.38 -17.29 12.36
CA LEU A 55 11.07 -18.06 11.31
C LEU A 55 12.58 -18.18 11.56
N GLY A 56 13.16 -17.38 12.46
CA GLY A 56 14.61 -17.33 12.70
C GLY A 56 15.40 -16.79 11.52
N ILE A 57 14.85 -15.85 10.76
CA ILE A 57 15.46 -15.30 9.53
C ILE A 57 15.72 -13.79 9.66
N LYS A 58 16.83 -13.32 9.08
CA LYS A 58 17.16 -11.89 9.06
C LYS A 58 16.19 -11.14 8.15
N LEU A 59 15.56 -10.08 8.64
CA LEU A 59 14.64 -9.24 7.89
C LEU A 59 15.30 -7.95 7.40
N HIS A 60 15.12 -7.65 6.12
CA HIS A 60 15.50 -6.40 5.47
C HIS A 60 14.24 -5.70 4.98
N ILE A 61 14.10 -4.42 5.29
CA ILE A 61 12.96 -3.59 4.90
C ILE A 61 13.49 -2.45 4.03
N VAL A 62 12.96 -2.34 2.81
CA VAL A 62 13.35 -1.31 1.84
C VAL A 62 12.12 -0.49 1.46
N PRO A 63 12.09 0.82 1.76
CA PRO A 63 11.03 1.69 1.27
C PRO A 63 11.16 1.85 -0.26
N LEU A 64 10.03 1.79 -0.97
CA LEU A 64 9.95 2.09 -2.39
C LEU A 64 8.73 2.99 -2.60
N PHE A 65 8.97 4.30 -2.68
CA PHE A 65 7.91 5.28 -2.90
C PHE A 65 7.94 5.82 -4.33
N GLU A 66 9.04 6.47 -4.69
CA GLU A 66 9.20 7.19 -5.96
C GLU A 66 9.02 6.25 -7.16
N GLU A 67 9.71 5.11 -7.19
CA GLU A 67 9.59 4.19 -8.33
C GLU A 67 8.20 3.54 -8.43
N TYR A 68 7.50 3.34 -7.30
CA TYR A 68 6.12 2.88 -7.34
C TYR A 68 5.18 3.95 -7.88
N LEU A 69 5.39 5.20 -7.47
CA LEU A 69 4.57 6.31 -7.93
C LEU A 69 4.73 6.51 -9.44
N GLU A 70 5.95 6.40 -9.97
CA GLU A 70 6.20 6.48 -11.42
C GLU A 70 5.53 5.34 -12.18
N ILE A 71 5.59 4.11 -11.67
CA ILE A 71 4.85 2.97 -12.24
C ILE A 71 3.34 3.19 -12.18
N VAL A 72 2.83 3.79 -11.11
CA VAL A 72 1.40 4.09 -10.95
C VAL A 72 0.96 5.23 -11.86
N LYS A 73 1.84 6.15 -12.26
CA LYS A 73 1.54 7.18 -13.27
C LYS A 73 1.54 6.57 -14.68
N ASN A 74 2.56 5.76 -14.98
CA ASN A 74 2.87 5.30 -16.33
C ASN A 74 3.21 3.78 -16.37
N PRO A 75 2.23 2.89 -16.17
CA PRO A 75 2.50 1.45 -16.18
C PRO A 75 2.74 0.93 -17.59
N LYS A 76 3.83 0.19 -17.80
CA LYS A 76 4.16 -0.41 -19.11
C LYS A 76 3.16 -1.51 -19.48
N HIS A 77 2.70 -2.28 -18.49
CA HIS A 77 1.77 -3.41 -18.71
C HIS A 77 0.31 -3.06 -18.42
N GLY A 78 0.00 -1.76 -18.27
CA GLY A 78 -1.34 -1.26 -18.00
C GLY A 78 -1.84 -1.52 -16.58
N TYR A 79 -3.09 -1.15 -16.34
CA TYR A 79 -3.74 -1.34 -15.05
C TYR A 79 -4.62 -2.60 -15.05
N GLY A 80 -4.62 -3.30 -13.91
CA GLY A 80 -5.67 -4.26 -13.56
C GLY A 80 -6.91 -3.55 -13.03
N SER A 81 -7.45 -3.98 -11.89
CA SER A 81 -8.56 -3.28 -11.24
C SER A 81 -8.15 -1.87 -10.80
N ASN A 82 -8.90 -0.86 -11.21
CA ASN A 82 -8.64 0.56 -10.90
C ASN A 82 -7.24 1.04 -11.33
N LEU A 83 -6.39 1.46 -10.39
CA LEU A 83 -5.04 1.95 -10.67
C LEU A 83 -3.98 0.90 -10.29
N ASN A 84 -4.26 -0.39 -10.47
CA ASN A 84 -3.38 -1.46 -10.00
C ASN A 84 -2.39 -1.96 -11.08
N PRO A 85 -1.13 -1.51 -11.12
CA PRO A 85 -0.11 -1.96 -12.06
C PRO A 85 0.70 -3.15 -11.49
N CYS A 86 0.01 -4.22 -11.07
CA CYS A 86 0.64 -5.30 -10.30
C CYS A 86 1.81 -6.00 -11.02
N ILE A 87 1.77 -6.15 -12.35
CA ILE A 87 2.88 -6.75 -13.12
C ILE A 87 4.12 -5.88 -13.03
N ASP A 88 4.01 -4.58 -13.35
CA ASP A 88 5.11 -3.62 -13.28
C ASP A 88 5.72 -3.53 -11.87
N CYS A 89 4.86 -3.45 -10.85
CA CYS A 89 5.29 -3.46 -9.45
C CYS A 89 6.09 -4.72 -9.10
N ARG A 90 5.68 -5.89 -9.61
CA ARG A 90 6.41 -7.15 -9.36
C ARG A 90 7.74 -7.18 -10.10
N ILE A 91 7.80 -6.67 -11.33
CA ILE A 91 9.05 -6.54 -12.09
C ILE A 91 10.03 -5.64 -11.35
N LEU A 92 9.58 -4.47 -10.86
CA LEU A 92 10.42 -3.56 -10.04
C LEU A 92 10.96 -4.27 -8.79
N MET A 93 10.07 -4.90 -8.02
CA MET A 93 10.46 -5.65 -6.82
C MET A 93 11.49 -6.73 -7.14
N PHE A 94 11.33 -7.46 -8.24
CA PHE A 94 12.24 -8.54 -8.63
C PHE A 94 13.60 -8.02 -9.07
N LYS A 95 13.65 -6.91 -9.82
CA LYS A 95 14.91 -6.25 -10.17
C LYS A 95 15.68 -5.79 -8.93
N LYS A 96 14.98 -5.13 -7.99
CA LYS A 96 15.59 -4.70 -6.72
C LYS A 96 16.02 -5.90 -5.86
N ALA A 97 15.23 -6.98 -5.87
CA ALA A 97 15.55 -8.22 -5.15
C ALA A 97 16.77 -8.93 -5.74
N LYS A 98 16.93 -8.95 -7.08
CA LYS A 98 18.11 -9.49 -7.74
C LYS A 98 19.38 -8.76 -7.30
N ALA A 99 19.38 -7.43 -7.37
CA ALA A 99 20.52 -6.63 -6.91
C ALA A 99 20.83 -6.87 -5.42
N PHE A 100 19.80 -7.02 -4.58
CA PHE A 100 19.99 -7.34 -3.16
C PHE A 100 20.51 -8.76 -2.93
N MET A 101 20.00 -9.74 -3.69
CA MET A 101 20.41 -11.14 -3.65
C MET A 101 21.90 -11.28 -3.97
N GLU A 102 22.37 -10.59 -5.02
CA GLU A 102 23.79 -10.53 -5.40
C GLU A 102 24.63 -9.90 -4.28
N LYS A 103 24.17 -8.78 -3.70
CA LYS A 103 24.86 -8.10 -2.58
C LYS A 103 25.08 -8.98 -1.36
N ILE A 104 24.13 -9.86 -1.02
CA ILE A 104 24.23 -10.74 0.16
C ILE A 104 24.81 -12.13 -0.14
N GLY A 105 25.19 -12.39 -1.40
CA GLY A 105 25.70 -13.67 -1.87
C GLY A 105 24.67 -14.81 -1.82
N ALA A 106 23.39 -14.51 -2.05
CA ALA A 106 22.34 -15.53 -2.16
C ALA A 106 22.28 -16.08 -3.59
N SER A 107 21.98 -17.38 -3.73
CA SER A 107 22.05 -18.08 -5.01
C SER A 107 20.75 -18.04 -5.81
N PHE A 108 19.61 -17.84 -5.16
CA PHE A 108 18.29 -17.80 -5.80
C PHE A 108 17.26 -17.04 -4.96
N LEU A 109 16.14 -16.67 -5.59
CA LEU A 109 14.99 -16.04 -4.93
C LEU A 109 13.95 -17.07 -4.52
N VAL A 110 13.29 -16.82 -3.39
CA VAL A 110 12.11 -17.57 -2.94
C VAL A 110 10.92 -16.62 -2.86
N THR A 111 9.77 -17.04 -3.38
CA THR A 111 8.51 -16.31 -3.19
C THR A 111 7.38 -17.22 -2.71
N GLY A 112 6.40 -16.64 -2.04
CA GLY A 112 5.14 -17.33 -1.70
C GLY A 112 4.09 -17.30 -2.82
N GLU A 113 4.48 -17.06 -4.08
CA GLU A 113 3.51 -17.02 -5.17
C GLU A 113 2.95 -18.41 -5.45
N VAL A 114 1.63 -18.49 -5.66
CA VAL A 114 0.91 -19.71 -6.00
C VAL A 114 0.28 -19.53 -7.38
N LEU A 115 0.56 -20.46 -8.29
CA LEU A 115 0.01 -20.43 -9.65
C LEU A 115 -1.52 -20.34 -9.64
N GLY A 116 -2.06 -19.31 -10.28
CA GLY A 116 -3.51 -19.06 -10.42
C GLY A 116 -4.18 -18.47 -9.16
N GLN A 117 -3.44 -18.11 -8.12
CA GLN A 117 -4.02 -17.60 -6.88
C GLN A 117 -4.41 -16.12 -6.97
N ARG A 118 -3.67 -15.32 -7.76
CA ARG A 118 -4.01 -13.93 -8.10
C ARG A 118 -4.22 -13.79 -9.60
N PRO A 119 -5.34 -13.18 -10.04
CA PRO A 119 -5.73 -13.17 -11.46
C PRO A 119 -4.80 -12.35 -12.34
N MET A 120 -4.19 -11.29 -11.79
CA MET A 120 -3.36 -10.36 -12.57
C MET A 120 -1.88 -10.79 -12.62
N SER A 121 -1.28 -11.07 -11.46
CA SER A 121 0.18 -11.26 -11.33
C SER A 121 0.65 -12.71 -11.20
N GLN A 122 -0.25 -13.69 -11.00
CA GLN A 122 0.14 -15.07 -10.70
C GLN A 122 -0.44 -16.10 -11.69
N ARG A 123 -0.86 -15.66 -12.88
CA ARG A 123 -1.09 -16.54 -14.03
C ARG A 123 0.25 -16.96 -14.65
N MET A 124 0.28 -18.09 -15.35
CA MET A 124 1.52 -18.65 -15.90
C MET A 124 2.28 -17.64 -16.77
N GLU A 125 1.58 -16.93 -17.64
CA GLU A 125 2.23 -15.97 -18.55
C GLU A 125 2.75 -14.75 -17.79
N ALA A 126 2.05 -14.30 -16.74
CA ALA A 126 2.52 -13.20 -15.89
C ALA A 126 3.77 -13.59 -15.10
N LEU A 127 3.81 -14.80 -14.52
CA LEU A 127 5.01 -15.28 -13.81
C LEU A 127 6.23 -15.33 -14.74
N ARG A 128 6.05 -15.86 -15.95
CA ARG A 128 7.11 -15.91 -16.99
C ARG A 128 7.53 -14.51 -17.43
N LEU A 129 6.58 -13.61 -17.68
CA LEU A 129 6.85 -12.23 -18.07
C LEU A 129 7.64 -11.50 -16.99
N ILE A 130 7.23 -11.62 -15.72
CA ILE A 130 7.90 -10.99 -14.58
C ILE A 130 9.34 -11.50 -14.47
N GLU A 131 9.58 -12.81 -14.55
CA GLU A 131 10.93 -13.38 -14.52
C GLU A 131 11.80 -12.91 -15.67
N LYS A 132 11.26 -12.91 -16.90
CA LYS A 132 11.96 -12.46 -18.10
C LYS A 132 12.35 -10.99 -17.99
N GLU A 133 11.41 -10.11 -17.66
CA GLU A 133 11.70 -8.67 -17.58
C GLU A 133 12.56 -8.27 -16.37
N SER A 134 12.75 -9.17 -15.41
CA SER A 134 13.63 -8.97 -14.24
C SER A 134 14.94 -9.75 -14.31
N ASP A 135 15.23 -10.40 -15.44
CA ASP A 135 16.44 -11.20 -15.66
C ASP A 135 16.68 -12.26 -14.57
N LEU A 136 15.61 -12.96 -14.19
CA LEU A 136 15.57 -13.94 -13.10
C LEU A 136 15.01 -15.31 -13.56
N GLU A 137 14.93 -15.53 -14.87
CA GLU A 137 14.44 -16.79 -15.44
C GLU A 137 15.15 -18.00 -14.85
N GLY A 138 14.37 -18.90 -14.23
CA GLY A 138 14.90 -20.11 -13.59
C GLY A 138 15.60 -19.90 -12.25
N LEU A 139 15.68 -18.67 -11.73
CA LEU A 139 16.25 -18.33 -10.41
C LEU A 139 15.19 -18.06 -9.34
N VAL A 140 13.90 -18.10 -9.68
CA VAL A 140 12.80 -17.83 -8.74
C VAL A 140 12.10 -19.11 -8.34
N LEU A 141 12.42 -19.62 -7.15
CA LEU A 141 11.73 -20.76 -6.55
C LEU A 141 10.37 -20.32 -5.98
N ARG A 142 9.33 -21.07 -6.32
CA ARG A 142 7.97 -20.90 -5.80
C ARG A 142 7.52 -22.19 -5.10
N PRO A 143 7.93 -22.40 -3.83
CA PRO A 143 7.82 -23.71 -3.17
C PRO A 143 6.39 -24.24 -3.09
N LEU A 144 5.40 -23.35 -3.06
CA LEU A 144 4.00 -23.70 -2.92
C LEU A 144 3.39 -24.30 -4.20
N SER A 145 3.87 -23.89 -5.38
CA SER A 145 3.35 -24.33 -6.68
C SER A 145 4.40 -24.94 -7.60
N ALA A 146 5.56 -25.32 -7.07
CA ALA A 146 6.72 -25.76 -7.83
C ALA A 146 6.41 -26.96 -8.75
N LYS A 147 5.56 -27.89 -8.29
CA LYS A 147 5.16 -29.08 -9.07
C LYS A 147 4.39 -28.76 -10.36
N PHE A 148 3.89 -27.52 -10.52
CA PHE A 148 3.22 -27.04 -11.74
C PHE A 148 4.09 -26.11 -12.60
N LEU A 149 5.35 -25.87 -12.21
CA LEU A 149 6.27 -24.96 -12.86
C LEU A 149 7.52 -25.72 -13.35
N PRO A 150 8.22 -25.20 -14.37
CA PRO A 150 9.50 -25.76 -14.78
C PRO A 150 10.50 -25.77 -13.61
N PRO A 151 11.38 -26.78 -13.50
CA PRO A 151 12.41 -26.81 -12.46
C PRO A 151 13.34 -25.60 -12.54
N THR A 152 13.55 -24.97 -11.40
CA THR A 152 14.52 -23.89 -11.22
C THR A 152 15.95 -24.42 -11.17
N ARG A 153 16.93 -23.52 -11.25
CA ARG A 153 18.34 -23.84 -11.07
C ARG A 153 18.60 -24.53 -9.72
N ALA A 154 17.98 -24.06 -8.64
CA ALA A 154 18.14 -24.63 -7.31
C ALA A 154 17.70 -26.10 -7.24
N GLU A 155 16.67 -26.48 -8.00
CA GLU A 155 16.21 -27.87 -8.11
C GLU A 155 17.16 -28.69 -9.00
N LYS A 156 17.60 -28.15 -10.14
CA LYS A 156 18.49 -28.84 -11.09
C LYS A 156 19.89 -29.10 -10.51
N GLU A 157 20.40 -28.19 -9.69
CA GLU A 157 21.71 -28.30 -9.04
C GLU A 157 21.65 -29.09 -7.72
N GLY A 158 20.47 -29.61 -7.34
CA GLY A 158 20.29 -30.46 -6.16
C GLY A 158 20.36 -29.71 -4.82
N TRP A 159 20.27 -28.38 -4.82
CA TRP A 159 20.19 -27.60 -3.58
C TRP A 159 18.84 -27.74 -2.89
N ILE A 160 17.79 -27.90 -3.69
CA ILE A 160 16.42 -28.10 -3.23
C ILE A 160 15.92 -29.43 -3.80
N ASP A 161 15.38 -30.27 -2.93
CA ASP A 161 14.66 -31.47 -3.32
C ASP A 161 13.23 -31.08 -3.77
N ARG A 162 12.98 -31.27 -5.07
CA ARG A 162 11.69 -30.99 -5.70
C ARG A 162 10.55 -31.85 -5.13
N GLU A 163 10.83 -33.04 -4.63
CA GLU A 163 9.80 -33.92 -4.09
C GLU A 163 9.21 -33.41 -2.79
N LEU A 164 10.02 -32.68 -2.01
CA LEU A 164 9.61 -32.00 -0.78
C LEU A 164 8.90 -30.66 -1.03
N LEU A 165 8.78 -30.22 -2.29
CA LEU A 165 8.00 -29.03 -2.67
C LEU A 165 6.52 -29.38 -2.87
N LEU A 166 5.68 -28.34 -2.91
CA LEU A 166 4.23 -28.49 -2.88
C LEU A 166 3.58 -28.37 -4.27
N SER A 167 2.36 -28.88 -4.34
CA SER A 167 1.48 -28.88 -5.52
C SER A 167 0.18 -28.09 -5.25
N ILE A 168 0.32 -26.83 -4.82
CA ILE A 168 -0.80 -25.91 -4.61
C ILE A 168 -1.00 -25.06 -5.87
N LYS A 169 -2.25 -24.93 -6.32
CA LYS A 169 -2.67 -24.02 -7.39
C LYS A 169 -4.09 -23.52 -7.15
N GLY A 170 -4.46 -22.43 -7.80
CA GLY A 170 -5.79 -21.83 -7.73
C GLY A 170 -5.98 -20.86 -6.56
N ARG A 171 -7.23 -20.47 -6.28
CA ARG A 171 -7.55 -19.33 -5.38
C ARG A 171 -7.78 -19.69 -3.92
N SER A 172 -7.91 -20.97 -3.58
CA SER A 172 -8.11 -21.42 -2.20
C SER A 172 -6.82 -21.33 -1.38
N ARG A 173 -6.94 -21.03 -0.09
CA ARG A 173 -5.82 -21.02 0.88
C ARG A 173 -5.90 -22.12 1.93
N LYS A 174 -6.84 -23.06 1.78
CA LYS A 174 -7.12 -24.10 2.79
C LYS A 174 -5.87 -24.89 3.17
N LYS A 175 -5.13 -25.38 2.17
CA LYS A 175 -3.89 -26.15 2.37
C LYS A 175 -2.80 -25.33 3.07
N GLN A 176 -2.66 -24.05 2.72
CA GLN A 176 -1.70 -23.16 3.35
C GLN A 176 -2.03 -22.94 4.84
N TYR A 177 -3.30 -22.81 5.20
CA TYR A 177 -3.72 -22.71 6.60
C TYR A 177 -3.46 -24.01 7.38
N GLU A 178 -3.71 -25.17 6.77
CA GLU A 178 -3.38 -26.48 7.36
C GLU A 178 -1.88 -26.59 7.61
N LEU A 179 -1.05 -26.24 6.63
CA LEU A 179 0.42 -26.24 6.77
C LEU A 179 0.91 -25.25 7.82
N ALA A 180 0.34 -24.05 7.90
CA ALA A 180 0.71 -23.08 8.92
C ALA A 180 0.43 -23.60 10.34
N LYS A 181 -0.67 -24.34 10.54
CA LYS A 181 -0.95 -25.03 11.82
C LYS A 181 0.09 -26.10 12.11
N THR A 182 0.41 -26.95 11.13
CA THR A 182 1.44 -27.99 11.26
C THR A 182 2.81 -27.43 11.60
N TYR A 183 3.19 -26.33 10.95
CA TYR A 183 4.45 -25.62 11.19
C TYR A 183 4.42 -24.70 12.40
N ARG A 184 3.29 -24.63 13.12
CA ARG A 184 3.05 -23.76 14.28
C ARG A 184 3.41 -22.29 14.00
N ILE A 185 3.09 -21.80 12.80
CA ILE A 185 3.25 -20.39 12.43
C ILE A 185 1.99 -19.64 12.83
N SER A 186 2.14 -18.58 13.60
CA SER A 186 1.02 -17.78 14.11
C SER A 186 1.11 -16.29 13.78
N SER A 187 2.31 -15.78 13.50
CA SER A 187 2.55 -14.33 13.35
C SER A 187 2.30 -13.78 11.95
N PHE A 188 1.54 -14.48 11.10
CA PHE A 188 1.23 -13.98 9.75
C PHE A 188 -0.01 -13.09 9.76
N SER A 189 0.05 -12.00 8.99
CA SER A 189 -1.10 -11.13 8.78
C SER A 189 -2.15 -11.82 7.90
N CYS A 190 -3.41 -11.45 8.12
CA CYS A 190 -4.51 -11.96 7.33
C CYS A 190 -4.29 -11.58 5.83
N PRO A 191 -4.47 -12.51 4.86
CA PRO A 191 -4.20 -12.28 3.43
C PRO A 191 -5.00 -11.11 2.80
N SER A 192 -5.97 -10.57 3.54
CA SER A 192 -6.99 -9.62 3.13
C SER A 192 -6.52 -8.15 3.08
N GLY A 193 -5.25 -7.85 3.37
CA GLY A 193 -4.73 -6.48 3.40
C GLY A 193 -4.69 -5.73 2.06
N GLY A 194 -5.08 -6.35 0.95
CA GLY A 194 -5.32 -5.69 -0.34
C GLY A 194 -4.21 -4.76 -0.85
N CYS A 195 -4.51 -4.00 -1.90
CA CYS A 195 -3.71 -2.86 -2.32
C CYS A 195 -4.67 -1.67 -2.43
N LEU A 196 -4.34 -0.51 -1.86
CA LEU A 196 -5.16 0.70 -1.96
C LEU A 196 -5.46 1.08 -3.41
N LEU A 197 -4.56 0.73 -4.34
CA LEU A 197 -4.75 0.96 -5.78
C LEU A 197 -5.86 0.10 -6.41
N THR A 198 -6.35 -0.92 -5.71
CA THR A 198 -7.52 -1.69 -6.11
C THR A 198 -8.81 -1.14 -5.51
N ASP A 199 -8.73 -0.28 -4.49
CA ASP A 199 -9.90 0.36 -3.88
C ASP A 199 -10.44 1.47 -4.80
N PRO A 200 -11.73 1.42 -5.20
CA PRO A 200 -12.30 2.42 -6.10
C PRO A 200 -12.20 3.85 -5.55
N GLY A 201 -12.50 4.05 -4.26
CA GLY A 201 -12.51 5.37 -3.64
C GLY A 201 -11.12 5.99 -3.55
N PHE A 202 -10.13 5.23 -3.08
CA PHE A 202 -8.73 5.65 -3.09
C PHE A 202 -8.22 5.93 -4.50
N SER A 203 -8.54 5.06 -5.46
CA SER A 203 -8.07 5.21 -6.84
C SER A 203 -8.62 6.47 -7.51
N LYS A 204 -9.86 6.84 -7.25
CA LYS A 204 -10.43 8.11 -7.75
C LYS A 204 -9.74 9.32 -7.13
N ARG A 205 -9.51 9.30 -5.81
CA ARG A 205 -8.77 10.34 -5.10
C ARG A 205 -7.34 10.50 -5.59
N LEU A 206 -6.69 9.39 -5.95
CA LEU A 206 -5.35 9.39 -6.54
C LEU A 206 -5.35 9.91 -7.98
N ARG A 207 -6.33 9.51 -8.82
CA ARG A 207 -6.49 10.09 -10.17
C ARG A 207 -6.68 11.60 -10.12
N ASP A 208 -7.52 12.08 -9.20
CA ASP A 208 -7.68 13.51 -8.95
C ASP A 208 -6.34 14.16 -8.56
N LEU A 209 -5.60 13.58 -7.60
CA LEU A 209 -4.30 14.13 -7.22
C LEU A 209 -3.33 14.22 -8.42
N LEU A 210 -3.19 13.14 -9.20
CA LEU A 210 -2.27 13.08 -10.34
C LEU A 210 -2.66 14.02 -11.49
N LYS A 211 -3.93 14.39 -11.61
CA LYS A 211 -4.40 15.38 -12.59
C LYS A 211 -3.99 16.81 -12.24
N HIS A 212 -3.89 17.11 -10.95
CA HIS A 212 -3.69 18.46 -10.43
C HIS A 212 -2.29 18.67 -9.84
N CYS A 213 -1.50 17.61 -9.68
CA CYS A 213 -0.15 17.64 -9.14
C CYS A 213 0.73 16.64 -9.91
N SER A 214 1.75 17.16 -10.62
CA SER A 214 2.67 16.35 -11.41
C SER A 214 3.63 15.51 -10.56
N ASP A 215 4.02 16.03 -9.39
CA ASP A 215 4.97 15.39 -8.48
C ASP A 215 4.44 15.31 -7.04
N PRO A 216 3.52 14.37 -6.75
CA PRO A 216 2.96 14.23 -5.41
C PRO A 216 3.96 13.61 -4.45
N THR A 217 4.05 14.20 -3.26
CA THR A 217 4.93 13.71 -2.20
C THR A 217 4.29 12.57 -1.41
N LEU A 218 5.07 11.88 -0.57
CA LEU A 218 4.53 10.87 0.35
C LEU A 218 3.46 11.46 1.27
N ASN A 219 3.63 12.72 1.70
CA ASN A 219 2.65 13.43 2.53
C ASN A 219 1.28 13.55 1.81
N ASP A 220 1.30 13.84 0.50
CA ASP A 220 0.08 13.93 -0.30
C ASP A 220 -0.63 12.57 -0.39
N ILE A 221 0.13 11.48 -0.58
CA ILE A 221 -0.43 10.11 -0.64
C ILE A 221 -0.97 9.65 0.72
N GLU A 222 -0.31 9.97 1.83
CA GLU A 222 -0.84 9.69 3.18
C GLU A 222 -2.12 10.48 3.46
N LEU A 223 -2.20 11.73 3.02
CA LEU A 223 -3.41 12.53 3.14
C LEU A 223 -4.59 11.92 2.38
N LEU A 224 -4.36 11.27 1.23
CA LEU A 224 -5.40 10.53 0.48
C LEU A 224 -6.03 9.36 1.26
N LYS A 225 -5.44 8.92 2.37
CA LYS A 225 -5.99 7.83 3.18
C LYS A 225 -7.01 8.32 4.20
N LEU A 226 -7.04 9.63 4.47
CA LEU A 226 -7.79 10.25 5.54
C LEU A 226 -9.03 10.95 4.99
N GLY A 227 -10.09 11.04 5.79
CA GLY A 227 -11.13 12.02 5.57
C GLY A 227 -11.97 11.86 4.30
N ARG A 228 -12.79 12.88 4.07
CA ARG A 228 -13.60 13.10 2.87
C ARG A 228 -12.89 14.14 2.02
N HIS A 229 -12.82 13.94 0.71
CA HIS A 229 -12.07 14.82 -0.17
C HIS A 229 -13.02 15.63 -1.05
N PHE A 230 -12.74 16.92 -1.15
CA PHE A 230 -13.46 17.86 -1.99
C PHE A 230 -12.48 18.59 -2.88
N ARG A 231 -12.85 18.74 -4.15
CA ARG A 231 -12.13 19.55 -5.13
C ARG A 231 -12.84 20.89 -5.23
N LEU A 232 -12.22 21.95 -4.72
CA LEU A 232 -12.84 23.29 -4.69
C LEU A 232 -12.59 24.03 -6.00
N SER A 233 -11.34 24.03 -6.44
CA SER A 233 -10.90 24.59 -7.72
C SER A 233 -9.80 23.71 -8.33
N PHE A 234 -9.28 24.08 -9.51
CA PHE A 234 -8.19 23.31 -10.15
C PHE A 234 -6.94 23.21 -9.26
N GLU A 235 -6.67 24.23 -8.44
CA GLU A 235 -5.49 24.26 -7.56
C GLU A 235 -5.83 23.95 -6.10
N ALA A 236 -7.11 24.05 -5.69
CA ALA A 236 -7.53 23.89 -4.31
C ALA A 236 -8.19 22.54 -4.01
N LYS A 237 -7.73 21.88 -2.94
CA LYS A 237 -8.31 20.65 -2.40
C LYS A 237 -8.58 20.78 -0.92
N LEU A 238 -9.73 20.29 -0.46
CA LEU A 238 -10.08 20.18 0.96
C LEU A 238 -10.21 18.72 1.38
N VAL A 239 -9.69 18.39 2.56
CA VAL A 239 -9.84 17.07 3.19
C VAL A 239 -10.41 17.25 4.59
N VAL A 240 -11.59 16.67 4.84
CA VAL A 240 -12.31 16.78 6.12
C VAL A 240 -12.22 15.47 6.88
N GLY A 241 -11.67 15.50 8.10
CA GLY A 241 -11.55 14.31 8.96
C GLY A 241 -12.90 13.64 9.26
N ARG A 242 -12.87 12.34 9.55
CA ARG A 242 -14.09 11.57 9.92
C ARG A 242 -14.20 11.29 11.41
N ASN A 243 -13.10 11.33 12.13
CA ASN A 243 -13.01 10.97 13.54
C ASN A 243 -11.75 11.61 14.16
N ARG A 244 -11.64 11.52 15.49
CA ARG A 244 -10.53 12.08 16.26
C ARG A 244 -9.14 11.59 15.81
N GLU A 245 -9.01 10.31 15.48
CA GLU A 245 -7.73 9.74 15.04
C GLU A 245 -7.29 10.33 13.69
N GLU A 246 -8.21 10.49 12.75
CA GLU A 246 -7.94 11.16 11.48
C GLU A 246 -7.61 12.64 11.67
N ASN A 247 -8.30 13.35 12.57
CA ASN A 247 -8.03 14.75 12.87
C ASN A 247 -6.59 14.94 13.37
N GLU A 248 -6.12 14.09 14.29
CA GLU A 248 -4.74 14.14 14.78
C GLU A 248 -3.72 13.87 13.67
N LYS A 249 -4.01 12.94 12.75
CA LYS A 249 -3.15 12.66 11.59
C LYS A 249 -3.15 13.82 10.59
N ILE A 250 -4.30 14.43 10.32
CA ILE A 250 -4.44 15.59 9.43
C ILE A 250 -3.55 16.75 9.93
N ARG A 251 -3.61 17.06 11.24
CA ARG A 251 -2.75 18.08 11.84
C ARG A 251 -1.26 17.79 11.66
N LYS A 252 -0.85 16.54 11.80
CA LYS A 252 0.54 16.11 11.60
C LYS A 252 0.99 16.16 10.13
N LEU A 253 0.06 16.07 9.18
CA LEU A 253 0.35 16.16 7.75
C LEU A 253 0.34 17.61 7.23
N CYS A 254 -0.13 18.56 8.03
CA CYS A 254 -0.13 19.99 7.71
C CYS A 254 1.30 20.47 7.44
N ARG A 255 1.49 21.21 6.34
CA ARG A 255 2.76 21.82 5.95
C ARG A 255 2.57 23.30 5.63
N SER A 256 3.68 24.02 5.46
CA SER A 256 3.68 25.41 5.00
C SER A 256 2.80 25.57 3.74
N GLY A 257 1.92 26.57 3.76
CA GLY A 257 0.95 26.85 2.70
C GLY A 257 -0.42 26.16 2.86
N ASP A 258 -0.56 25.19 3.75
CA ASP A 258 -1.87 24.59 4.05
C ASP A 258 -2.66 25.47 5.04
N LEU A 259 -3.99 25.36 4.94
CA LEU A 259 -4.95 25.99 5.86
C LEU A 259 -5.71 24.90 6.63
N LEU A 260 -5.84 25.07 7.94
CA LEU A 260 -6.65 24.20 8.79
C LEU A 260 -7.94 24.91 9.18
N PHE A 261 -9.06 24.19 9.14
CA PHE A 261 -10.36 24.70 9.56
C PHE A 261 -10.95 23.88 10.70
N GLU A 262 -11.49 24.58 11.68
CA GLU A 262 -12.10 24.01 12.88
C GLU A 262 -13.27 24.87 13.35
N VAL A 263 -14.22 24.27 14.06
CA VAL A 263 -15.34 24.97 14.70
C VAL A 263 -15.15 24.91 16.21
N PRO A 264 -14.59 25.93 16.87
CA PRO A 264 -14.21 25.86 18.29
C PRO A 264 -15.38 25.58 19.23
N SER A 265 -16.56 26.10 18.88
CA SER A 265 -17.76 26.07 19.73
C SER A 265 -18.50 24.74 19.72
N PHE A 266 -18.10 23.77 18.88
CA PHE A 266 -18.78 22.49 18.71
C PHE A 266 -17.78 21.35 18.55
N SER A 267 -18.22 20.12 18.83
CA SER A 267 -17.47 18.94 18.39
C SER A 267 -17.44 18.96 16.86
N CYS A 268 -16.24 19.04 16.30
CA CYS A 268 -16.03 19.16 14.87
C CYS A 268 -14.90 18.25 14.38
N PRO A 269 -14.95 17.85 13.10
CA PRO A 269 -13.77 17.35 12.45
C PRO A 269 -12.68 18.43 12.36
N VAL A 270 -11.49 18.03 11.92
CA VAL A 270 -10.47 18.98 11.47
C VAL A 270 -10.38 18.80 9.97
N SER A 271 -10.42 19.90 9.22
CA SER A 271 -10.14 19.86 7.80
C SER A 271 -8.86 20.60 7.44
N ILE A 272 -8.25 20.14 6.36
CA ILE A 272 -7.05 20.69 5.76
C ILE A 272 -7.32 21.04 4.31
N ALA A 273 -7.12 22.32 3.96
CA ALA A 273 -7.11 22.77 2.58
C ALA A 273 -5.66 22.92 2.11
N ARG A 274 -5.39 22.38 0.92
CA ARG A 274 -4.07 22.34 0.30
C ARG A 274 -4.11 22.85 -1.13
N GLY A 275 -3.12 23.67 -1.47
CA GLY A 275 -2.95 24.31 -2.77
C GLY A 275 -3.24 25.81 -2.73
N SER A 276 -3.26 26.47 -3.89
CA SER A 276 -3.58 27.90 -4.00
C SER A 276 -5.07 28.12 -3.74
N MET A 277 -5.40 28.86 -2.67
CA MET A 277 -6.79 29.12 -2.27
C MET A 277 -7.19 30.54 -2.64
N SER A 278 -8.27 30.69 -3.40
CA SER A 278 -8.96 31.97 -3.54
C SER A 278 -9.79 32.28 -2.28
N GLU A 279 -10.26 33.53 -2.15
CA GLU A 279 -11.19 33.89 -1.06
C GLU A 279 -12.48 33.04 -1.10
N GLU A 280 -12.97 32.70 -2.30
CA GLU A 280 -14.13 31.82 -2.50
C GLU A 280 -13.85 30.39 -2.03
N ASP A 281 -12.65 29.86 -2.30
CA ASP A 281 -12.24 28.52 -1.84
C ASP A 281 -12.17 28.46 -0.31
N ILE A 282 -11.63 29.50 0.32
CA ILE A 282 -11.56 29.62 1.79
C ILE A 282 -12.97 29.67 2.38
N LEU A 283 -13.86 30.50 1.81
CA LEU A 283 -15.25 30.60 2.25
C LEU A 283 -15.96 29.25 2.12
N THR A 284 -15.81 28.59 0.97
CA THR A 284 -16.41 27.28 0.70
C THR A 284 -15.87 26.22 1.66
N SER A 285 -14.57 26.24 1.95
CA SER A 285 -13.95 25.33 2.93
C SER A 285 -14.57 25.49 4.32
N ALA A 286 -14.72 26.72 4.79
CA ALA A 286 -15.34 27.01 6.07
C ALA A 286 -16.81 26.54 6.12
N ARG A 287 -17.57 26.75 5.02
CA ARG A 287 -18.96 26.28 4.92
C ARG A 287 -19.08 24.75 4.97
N ILE A 288 -18.14 24.03 4.34
CA ILE A 288 -18.08 22.57 4.36
C ILE A 288 -17.74 22.08 5.78
N GLU A 289 -16.75 22.69 6.43
CA GLU A 289 -16.37 22.36 7.81
C GLU A 289 -17.55 22.53 8.77
N ALA A 290 -18.22 23.69 8.72
CA ALA A 290 -19.41 23.96 9.52
C ALA A 290 -20.52 22.92 9.30
N ARG A 291 -20.69 22.42 8.06
CA ARG A 291 -21.71 21.42 7.72
C ARG A 291 -21.43 20.03 8.28
N TYR A 292 -20.16 19.70 8.54
CA TYR A 292 -19.76 18.43 9.16
C TYR A 292 -19.56 18.54 10.67
N SER A 293 -19.62 19.74 11.24
CA SER A 293 -19.68 19.96 12.69
C SER A 293 -21.09 19.69 13.25
N ASP A 294 -21.18 19.57 14.58
CA ASP A 294 -22.46 19.44 15.29
C ASP A 294 -23.24 20.76 15.41
N ALA A 295 -22.82 21.82 14.71
CA ALA A 295 -23.45 23.13 14.75
C ALA A 295 -24.84 23.15 14.07
N PRO A 296 -25.74 24.08 14.47
CA PRO A 296 -27.05 24.24 13.83
C PRO A 296 -26.93 24.51 12.32
N LYS A 297 -27.67 23.74 11.52
CA LYS A 297 -27.60 23.81 10.05
C LYS A 297 -28.18 25.09 9.45
N ASP A 298 -29.04 25.77 10.20
CA ASP A 298 -29.80 26.94 9.73
C ASP A 298 -29.20 28.28 10.24
N GLY A 299 -28.10 28.23 11.00
CA GLY A 299 -27.47 29.39 11.64
C GLY A 299 -26.14 29.84 11.00
N SER A 300 -25.65 31.00 11.44
CA SER A 300 -24.26 31.39 11.22
C SER A 300 -23.37 30.68 12.23
N VAL A 301 -22.30 30.05 11.76
CA VAL A 301 -21.34 29.31 12.57
C VAL A 301 -19.98 29.99 12.45
N GLU A 302 -19.32 30.15 13.58
CA GLU A 302 -17.96 30.69 13.65
C GLU A 302 -16.95 29.57 13.35
N VAL A 303 -16.18 29.73 12.27
CA VAL A 303 -15.16 28.79 11.82
C VAL A 303 -13.80 29.45 11.92
N LYS A 304 -12.88 28.78 12.61
CA LYS A 304 -11.49 29.20 12.76
C LYS A 304 -10.67 28.62 11.61
N CYS A 305 -10.05 29.50 10.83
CA CYS A 305 -9.04 29.16 9.83
C CYS A 305 -7.65 29.47 10.40
N SER A 306 -6.77 28.48 10.48
CA SER A 306 -5.39 28.67 10.93
C SER A 306 -4.39 28.26 9.85
N THR A 307 -3.40 29.10 9.61
CA THR A 307 -2.25 28.76 8.76
C THR A 307 -1.26 27.90 9.54
N PHE A 308 -0.37 27.21 8.82
CA PHE A 308 0.74 26.48 9.43
C PHE A 308 1.61 27.36 10.35
N ASP A 309 1.82 28.63 10.00
CA ASP A 309 2.61 29.59 10.77
C ASP A 309 1.90 30.13 12.02
N GLY A 310 0.71 29.60 12.35
CA GLY A 310 -0.05 29.97 13.53
C GLY A 310 -0.87 31.25 13.40
N LYS A 311 -0.97 31.84 12.20
CA LYS A 311 -1.92 32.95 11.95
C LYS A 311 -3.33 32.38 11.97
N VAL A 312 -4.22 33.08 12.66
CA VAL A 312 -5.62 32.66 12.82
C VAL A 312 -6.53 33.74 12.28
N VAL A 313 -7.48 33.34 11.46
CA VAL A 313 -8.59 34.17 10.97
C VAL A 313 -9.90 33.47 11.34
N THR A 314 -10.87 34.24 11.79
CA THR A 314 -12.20 33.74 12.13
C THR A 314 -13.19 34.15 11.07
N LEU A 315 -13.99 33.20 10.58
CA LEU A 315 -14.98 33.39 9.52
C LEU A 315 -16.38 33.03 10.04
N ASN A 316 -17.36 33.89 9.78
CA ASN A 316 -18.76 33.60 10.08
C ASN A 316 -19.47 33.15 8.81
N VAL A 317 -19.90 31.89 8.78
CA VAL A 317 -20.45 31.27 7.58
C VAL A 317 -21.72 30.46 7.86
N ARG A 318 -22.57 30.34 6.83
CA ARG A 318 -23.70 29.40 6.86
C ARG A 318 -23.25 28.03 6.33
N PRO A 319 -23.58 26.92 7.00
CA PRO A 319 -23.23 25.57 6.56
C PRO A 319 -23.57 25.29 5.08
N ALA A 320 -22.69 24.55 4.39
CA ALA A 320 -22.91 24.16 3.00
C ALA A 320 -24.16 23.26 2.85
N SER A 321 -24.89 23.43 1.75
CA SER A 321 -26.01 22.58 1.38
C SER A 321 -25.55 21.21 0.88
N GLU A 322 -26.43 20.22 0.92
CA GLU A 322 -26.10 18.87 0.42
C GLU A 322 -25.77 18.85 -1.09
N LYS A 323 -26.45 19.70 -1.87
CA LYS A 323 -26.18 19.84 -3.31
C LYS A 323 -24.76 20.37 -3.58
N GLU A 324 -24.30 21.35 -2.80
CA GLU A 324 -22.93 21.89 -2.90
C GLU A 324 -21.89 20.82 -2.53
N LEU A 325 -22.13 20.04 -1.47
CA LEU A 325 -21.24 18.95 -1.08
C LEU A 325 -21.09 17.91 -2.20
N LEU A 326 -22.21 17.45 -2.76
CA LEU A 326 -22.21 16.43 -3.81
C LEU A 326 -21.52 16.91 -5.10
N ALA A 327 -21.58 18.21 -5.39
CA ALA A 327 -20.93 18.78 -6.57
C ALA A 327 -19.39 18.78 -6.47
N LEU A 328 -18.85 18.93 -5.25
CA LEU A 328 -17.41 19.09 -5.02
C LEU A 328 -16.73 17.80 -4.54
N MET A 329 -17.51 16.83 -4.07
CA MET A 329 -16.98 15.61 -3.43
C MET A 329 -16.33 14.66 -4.44
N ILE A 330 -15.12 14.23 -4.11
CA ILE A 330 -14.39 13.19 -4.85
C ILE A 330 -14.86 11.82 -4.32
N CYS A 331 -16.01 11.36 -4.80
CA CYS A 331 -16.59 10.03 -4.54
C CYS A 331 -16.02 8.97 -5.46
#